data_AF-A0A9I9CYS3-F1
#
_entry.id   AF-A0A9I9CYS3-F1
#
_cell.length_a   1.000
_cell.length_b   1.000
_cell.length_c   1.000
_cell.angle_alpha   90.00
_cell.angle_beta   90.00
_cell.angle_gamma   90.00
#
_symmetry.space_group_name_H-M   'P 1'
#
loop_
_entity.id
_entity.type
_entity.pdbx_description
1 polymer ?
#
loop_
_entity_poly.entity_id
_entity_poly.type
_entity_poly.pdbx_seq_one_letter_code
_entity_poly.pdbx_strand_id
1 'polypeptide(L)'
;MYRPNRHHFLPCFHCQPHAYIRMVQHLIERCLLLHMSRDECVKALAHHANIRPLITLTVWKELQKENSDFFRAYFHTISPNPFLGIIPHPTSTSK
;
A
#
# COMPACT_ATOMS: atom_id res chain seq x y z
N MET A 1 -22.26 -15.82 26.95
CA MET A 1 -21.22 -14.89 26.44
C MET A 1 -20.61 -15.48 25.18
N TYR A 2 -21.20 -15.21 24.02
CA TYR A 2 -20.63 -15.63 22.74
C TYR A 2 -19.40 -14.76 22.46
N ARG A 3 -18.20 -15.33 22.59
CA ARG A 3 -16.99 -14.74 22.04
C ARG A 3 -17.13 -14.73 20.52
N PRO A 4 -17.16 -13.57 19.84
CA PRO A 4 -17.19 -13.57 18.38
C PRO A 4 -15.87 -14.16 17.91
N ASN A 5 -16.01 -15.24 17.16
CA ASN A 5 -14.92 -15.95 16.53
C ASN A 5 -14.11 -14.94 15.70
N ARG A 6 -12.82 -14.74 16.03
CA ARG A 6 -11.92 -13.73 15.43
C ARG A 6 -11.57 -14.00 13.96
N HIS A 7 -12.27 -14.94 13.31
CA HIS A 7 -12.04 -15.38 11.94
C HIS A 7 -13.03 -14.77 10.91
N HIS A 8 -13.78 -13.72 11.28
CA HIS A 8 -14.74 -13.03 10.39
C HIS A 8 -14.30 -11.61 9.96
N PHE A 9 -12.99 -11.35 9.85
CA PHE A 9 -12.47 -9.97 9.89
C PHE A 9 -12.23 -9.26 8.54
N LEU A 10 -12.65 -9.84 7.42
CA LEU A 10 -12.59 -9.14 6.12
C LEU A 10 -14.02 -8.87 5.64
N PRO A 11 -14.42 -7.61 5.37
CA PRO A 11 -15.72 -7.29 4.80
C PRO A 11 -15.97 -8.11 3.53
N CYS A 12 -17.22 -8.53 3.30
CA CYS A 12 -17.56 -9.22 2.06
C CYS A 12 -17.66 -8.20 0.92
N PHE A 13 -17.00 -8.46 -0.21
CA PHE A 13 -17.09 -7.60 -1.40
C PHE A 13 -18.54 -7.45 -1.90
N HIS A 14 -19.35 -8.51 -1.83
CA HIS A 14 -20.73 -8.48 -2.31
C HIS A 14 -21.70 -7.81 -1.32
N CYS A 15 -21.47 -7.95 -0.01
CA CYS A 15 -22.38 -7.42 1.00
C CYS A 15 -22.02 -5.99 1.42
N GLN A 16 -20.73 -5.65 1.40
CA GLN A 16 -20.19 -4.39 1.91
C GLN A 16 -19.07 -3.87 0.99
N PRO A 17 -19.39 -3.55 -0.28
CA PRO A 17 -18.39 -3.18 -1.28
C PRO A 17 -17.55 -1.97 -0.85
N HIS A 18 -18.17 -0.96 -0.23
CA HIS A 18 -17.46 0.22 0.27
C HIS A 18 -16.45 -0.11 1.38
N ALA A 19 -16.84 -0.94 2.35
CA ALA A 19 -15.95 -1.35 3.43
C ALA A 19 -14.80 -2.22 2.90
N TYR A 20 -15.08 -3.09 1.92
CA TYR A 20 -14.06 -3.89 1.25
C TYR A 20 -13.03 -3.04 0.51
N ILE A 21 -13.49 -2.09 -0.30
CA ILE A 21 -12.58 -1.19 -1.05
C ILE A 21 -11.73 -0.37 -0.08
N ARG A 22 -12.33 0.18 0.99
CA ARG A 22 -11.62 0.92 2.05
C ARG A 22 -10.54 0.06 2.72
N MET A 23 -10.84 -1.21 3.00
CA MET A 23 -9.86 -2.15 3.54
C MET A 23 -8.72 -2.42 2.55
N VAL A 24 -9.02 -2.65 1.27
CA VAL A 24 -8.01 -2.87 0.23
C VAL A 24 -7.11 -1.64 0.09
N GLN A 25 -7.68 -0.43 0.07
CA GLN A 25 -6.94 0.82 0.07
C GLN A 25 -5.98 0.91 1.26
N HIS A 26 -6.45 0.63 2.48
CA HIS A 26 -5.60 0.65 3.66
C HIS A 26 -4.43 -0.34 3.58
N LEU A 27 -4.66 -1.53 3.00
CA LEU A 27 -3.59 -2.51 2.78
C LEU A 27 -2.59 -2.04 1.71
N ILE A 28 -3.06 -1.36 0.66
CA ILE A 28 -2.19 -0.72 -0.34
C ILE A 28 -1.33 0.37 0.31
N GLU A 29 -1.92 1.23 1.14
CA GLU A 29 -1.19 2.28 1.89
C GLU A 29 -0.09 1.66 2.77
N ARG A 30 -0.37 0.54 3.43
CA ARG A 30 0.64 -0.20 4.20
C ARG A 30 1.75 -0.76 3.31
N CYS A 31 1.45 -1.29 2.13
CA CYS A 31 2.47 -1.72 1.17
C CYS A 31 3.33 -0.54 0.68
N LEU A 32 2.73 0.63 0.47
CA LEU A 32 3.45 1.84 0.09
C LEU A 32 4.46 2.24 1.17
N LEU A 33 4.05 2.23 2.44
CA LEU A 33 4.93 2.51 3.59
C LEU A 33 6.10 1.52 3.71
N LEU A 34 5.92 0.29 3.23
CA LEU A 34 6.96 -0.74 3.19
C LEU A 34 7.84 -0.67 1.93
N HIS A 35 7.74 0.41 1.14
CA HIS A 35 8.51 0.60 -0.09
C HIS A 35 8.31 -0.52 -1.14
N MET A 36 7.14 -1.17 -1.13
CA MET A 36 6.82 -2.22 -2.10
C MET A 36 6.42 -1.64 -3.46
N SER A 37 6.97 -2.20 -4.54
CA SER A 37 6.46 -1.96 -5.88
C SER A 37 5.01 -2.44 -6.03
N ARG A 38 4.33 -1.97 -7.08
CA ARG A 38 2.96 -2.41 -7.40
C ARG A 38 2.84 -3.94 -7.46
N ASP A 39 3.81 -4.59 -8.09
CA ASP A 39 3.76 -6.04 -8.30
C ASP A 39 4.02 -6.82 -7.00
N GLU A 40 4.88 -6.31 -6.12
CA GLU A 40 5.09 -6.85 -4.76
C GLU A 40 3.84 -6.66 -3.90
N CYS A 41 3.22 -5.47 -3.95
CA CYS A 41 1.95 -5.19 -3.28
C CYS A 41 0.86 -6.18 -3.72
N VAL A 42 0.70 -6.38 -5.03
CA VAL A 42 -0.30 -7.33 -5.57
C VAL A 42 -0.03 -8.75 -5.08
N LYS A 43 1.22 -9.23 -5.12
CA LYS A 43 1.60 -10.56 -4.63
C LYS A 43 1.36 -10.69 -3.13
N ALA A 44 1.74 -9.69 -2.34
CA ALA A 44 1.57 -9.68 -0.89
C ALA A 44 0.10 -9.73 -0.48
N LEU A 45 -0.75 -8.91 -1.11
CA LEU A 45 -2.20 -8.88 -0.80
C LEU A 45 -2.90 -10.17 -1.24
N ALA A 46 -2.47 -10.77 -2.36
CA ALA A 46 -2.99 -12.05 -2.80
C ALA A 46 -2.62 -13.18 -1.81
N HIS A 47 -1.36 -13.23 -1.38
CA HIS A 47 -0.87 -14.29 -0.50
C HIS A 47 -1.34 -14.14 0.95
N HIS A 48 -1.25 -12.94 1.52
CA HIS A 48 -1.48 -12.72 2.95
C HIS A 48 -2.92 -12.33 3.31
N ALA A 49 -3.65 -11.73 2.37
CA ALA A 49 -5.02 -11.25 2.61
C ALA A 49 -6.07 -11.93 1.71
N ASN A 50 -5.65 -12.87 0.85
CA ASN A 50 -6.51 -13.57 -0.10
C ASN A 50 -7.34 -12.61 -0.98
N ILE A 51 -6.76 -11.46 -1.34
CA ILE A 51 -7.40 -10.46 -2.20
C ILE A 51 -7.09 -10.81 -3.66
N ARG A 52 -8.13 -10.84 -4.50
CA ARG A 52 -7.97 -11.07 -5.95
C ARG A 52 -7.05 -10.00 -6.56
N PRO A 53 -5.98 -10.36 -7.30
CA PRO A 53 -5.05 -9.40 -7.90
C PRO A 53 -5.72 -8.29 -8.70
N LEU A 54 -6.79 -8.61 -9.44
CA LEU A 54 -7.56 -7.65 -10.23
C LEU A 54 -8.15 -6.53 -9.36
N ILE A 55 -8.61 -6.85 -8.14
CA ILE A 55 -9.16 -5.83 -7.25
C ILE A 55 -8.05 -4.89 -6.78
N THR A 56 -6.92 -5.43 -6.31
CA THR A 56 -5.76 -4.62 -5.90
C THR A 56 -5.29 -3.72 -7.04
N LEU A 57 -5.15 -4.25 -8.26
CA LEU A 57 -4.76 -3.46 -9.43
C LEU A 57 -5.75 -2.34 -9.74
N THR A 58 -7.05 -2.61 -9.63
CA THR A 58 -8.09 -1.61 -9.90
C THR A 58 -8.06 -0.49 -8.86
N VAL A 59 -8.02 -0.84 -7.57
CA VAL A 59 -7.95 0.16 -6.48
C VAL A 59 -6.65 0.97 -6.56
N TRP A 60 -5.52 0.31 -6.82
CA TRP A 60 -4.23 0.98 -7.01
C TRP A 60 -4.29 1.99 -8.15
N LYS A 61 -4.88 1.62 -9.30
CA LYS A 61 -4.99 2.50 -10.47
C LYS A 61 -5.80 3.75 -10.15
N GLU A 62 -6.94 3.61 -9.47
CA GLU A 62 -7.76 4.77 -9.09
C GLU A 62 -7.04 5.65 -8.05
N LEU A 63 -6.37 5.05 -7.05
CA LEU A 63 -5.54 5.80 -6.09
C LEU A 63 -4.43 6.59 -6.78
N GLN A 64 -3.76 5.99 -7.76
CA GLN A 64 -2.71 6.63 -8.54
C GLN A 64 -3.25 7.79 -9.38
N LYS A 65 -4.45 7.64 -9.94
CA LYS A 65 -5.11 8.69 -10.71
C LYS A 65 -5.50 9.88 -9.82
N GLU A 66 -6.05 9.62 -8.64
CA GLU A 66 -6.46 10.65 -7.68
C GLU A 66 -5.27 11.35 -7.02
N ASN A 67 -4.15 10.65 -6.83
CA ASN A 67 -2.97 11.13 -6.08
C ASN A 67 -1.70 11.10 -6.94
N SER A 68 -1.78 11.59 -8.17
CA SER A 68 -0.72 11.42 -9.18
C SER A 68 0.65 11.96 -8.76
N ASP A 69 0.70 13.11 -8.09
CA ASP A 69 1.96 13.71 -7.61
C ASP A 69 2.63 12.87 -6.53
N PHE A 70 1.84 12.30 -5.61
CA PHE A 70 2.35 11.39 -4.58
C PHE A 70 2.97 10.14 -5.21
N PHE A 71 2.26 9.49 -6.13
CA PHE A 71 2.75 8.27 -6.76
C PHE A 71 3.98 8.54 -7.65
N ARG A 72 4.05 9.71 -8.30
CA ARG A 72 5.25 10.12 -9.03
C ARG A 72 6.46 10.20 -8.11
N ALA A 73 6.34 10.90 -6.98
CA ALA A 73 7.42 10.98 -5.98
C ALA A 73 7.76 9.59 -5.42
N TYR A 74 6.75 8.79 -5.09
CA TYR A 74 6.92 7.44 -4.57
C TYR A 74 7.72 6.53 -5.50
N PHE A 75 7.43 6.53 -6.80
CA PHE A 75 8.19 5.70 -7.74
C PHE A 75 9.66 6.11 -7.86
N HIS A 76 9.99 7.38 -7.63
CA HIS A 76 11.38 7.82 -7.55
C HIS A 76 12.10 7.30 -6.30
N THR A 77 11.38 7.04 -5.19
CA THR A 77 12.01 6.53 -3.96
C THR A 77 12.26 5.03 -3.98
N ILE A 78 11.38 4.25 -4.63
CA ILE A 78 11.52 2.79 -4.73
C ILE A 78 12.29 2.34 -5.97
N SER A 79 12.55 3.25 -6.92
CA SER A 79 13.49 2.97 -8.01
C SER A 79 14.86 2.69 -7.37
N PRO A 80 15.55 1.60 -7.73
CA PRO A 80 16.90 1.32 -7.26
C PRO A 80 17.82 2.41 -7.82
N ASN A 81 17.94 3.50 -7.08
CA ASN A 81 18.83 4.58 -7.41
C ASN A 81 20.23 4.13 -6.98
N PRO A 82 21.21 3.97 -7.90
CA PRO A 82 22.55 3.49 -7.55
C PRO A 82 23.31 4.38 -6.55
N PHE A 83 22.72 5.51 -6.13
CA PHE A 83 23.34 6.59 -5.36
C PHE A 83 22.74 6.84 -3.97
N LEU A 84 21.78 6.03 -3.49
CA LEU A 84 21.19 6.21 -2.14
C LEU A 84 22.11 5.79 -0.96
N GLY A 85 23.43 5.86 -1.15
CA GLY A 85 24.45 5.71 -0.10
C GLY A 85 25.01 7.02 0.45
N ILE A 86 24.50 8.19 0.03
CA ILE A 86 25.01 9.50 0.50
C ILE A 86 23.84 10.41 0.85
N ILE A 87 23.28 10.24 2.05
CA ILE A 87 22.63 11.37 2.72
C ILE A 87 23.73 12.04 3.56
N PRO A 88 24.24 13.23 3.19
CA PRO A 88 25.03 13.99 4.14
C PRO A 88 24.08 14.47 5.24
N HIS A 89 24.39 14.04 6.47
CA HIS A 89 23.78 14.53 7.69
C HIS A 89 23.88 16.06 7.73
N PRO A 90 22.84 16.82 8.11
CA PRO A 90 22.99 18.26 8.29
C PRO A 90 24.05 18.51 9.38
N THR A 91 25.18 19.07 8.97
CA THR A 91 26.22 19.57 9.86
C THR A 91 25.62 20.70 10.68
N SER A 92 25.76 20.57 11.99
CA SER A 92 25.53 21.62 12.99
C SER A 92 26.07 22.96 12.49
N THR A 93 25.18 23.92 12.24
CA THR A 93 25.55 25.29 11.90
C THR A 93 26.11 25.95 13.15
N SER A 94 27.41 26.24 13.11
CA SER A 94 28.06 27.18 14.02
C SER A 94 27.47 28.58 13.81
N LYS A 95 26.88 29.15 14.86
CA LYS A 95 26.88 30.57 15.19
C LYS A 95 26.63 30.73 16.69
#